data_AF-A0A0D2MSG4-F1
#
_entry.id   AF-A0A0D2MSG4-F1
#
_cell.length_a   1.000
_cell.length_b   1.000
_cell.length_c   1.000
_cell.angle_alpha   90.00
_cell.angle_beta   90.00
_cell.angle_gamma   90.00
#
_symmetry.space_group_name_H-M   'P 1'
#
loop_
_entity.id
_entity.type
_entity.pdbx_description
1 polymer ?
#
loop_
_entity_poly.entity_id
_entity_poly.type
_entity_poly.pdbx_seq_one_letter_code
_entity_poly.pdbx_strand_id
1 'polypeptide(L)'
;MTTHARPPPPPAPTNHDPKDLEPDDEWKTQLKARIQLSLASLVDEAKQNQLTELRKGVVSPETRVRLQEEYKAAMANIKSMASEQYEAELEKERNQRRWIAGEPTAPGWEKFFVAEQ
;
A
#
# COMPACT_ATOMS: atom_id res chain seq x y z
N MET A 1 -2.61 33.07 -18.51
CA MET A 1 -2.04 33.26 -17.17
C MET A 1 -2.45 32.05 -16.34
N THR A 2 -1.52 31.14 -16.04
CA THR A 2 -1.82 29.88 -15.35
C THR A 2 -1.86 30.14 -13.84
N THR A 3 -3.06 30.26 -13.30
CA THR A 3 -3.32 30.31 -11.85
C THR A 3 -2.82 29.01 -11.22
N HIS A 4 -1.69 29.06 -10.54
CA HIS A 4 -1.24 27.98 -9.68
C HIS A 4 -2.15 28.00 -8.44
N ALA A 5 -3.11 27.07 -8.39
CA ALA A 5 -3.97 26.90 -7.23
C ALA A 5 -3.08 26.52 -6.04
N ARG A 6 -2.81 27.50 -5.17
CA ARG A 6 -2.09 27.29 -3.92
C ARG A 6 -2.98 26.41 -3.02
N PRO A 7 -2.46 25.32 -2.43
CA PRO A 7 -3.25 24.50 -1.52
C PRO A 7 -3.78 25.37 -0.36
N PRO A 8 -4.96 25.04 0.18
CA PRO A 8 -5.53 25.77 1.31
C PRO A 8 -4.50 25.82 2.46
N PRO A 9 -4.31 26.99 3.09
CA PRO A 9 -3.36 27.12 4.17
C PRO A 9 -3.73 26.16 5.31
N PRO A 10 -2.75 25.54 5.97
CA PRO A 10 -3.03 24.69 7.12
C PRO A 10 -3.73 25.47 8.23
N PRO A 11 -4.51 24.80 9.08
CA PRO A 11 -5.03 25.41 10.31
C PRO A 11 -3.88 25.91 11.20
N ALA A 12 -4.17 26.86 12.10
CA ALA A 12 -3.18 27.41 13.02
C ALA A 12 -2.50 26.28 13.82
N PRO A 13 -1.16 26.31 13.98
CA PRO A 13 -0.43 25.24 14.63
C PRO A 13 -0.87 25.12 16.10
N THR A 14 -1.49 24.00 16.42
CA THR A 14 -1.70 23.57 17.79
C THR A 14 -0.50 22.71 18.20
N ASN A 15 0.07 22.92 19.39
CA ASN A 15 1.16 22.09 19.91
C ASN A 15 0.68 20.63 20.01
N HIS A 16 0.93 19.84 18.97
CA HIS A 16 0.55 18.43 18.89
C HIS A 16 1.73 17.55 19.30
N ASP A 17 1.44 16.50 20.07
CA ASP A 17 2.48 15.54 20.45
C ASP A 17 2.87 14.73 19.19
N PRO A 18 4.14 14.29 19.04
CA PRO A 18 4.56 13.48 17.89
C PRO A 18 3.75 12.18 17.73
N LYS A 19 3.10 11.73 18.81
CA LYS A 19 2.17 10.58 18.82
C LYS A 19 0.86 10.87 18.07
N ASP A 20 0.43 12.11 17.98
CA ASP A 20 -0.78 12.50 17.25
C ASP A 20 -0.56 12.40 15.73
N LEU A 21 0.69 12.53 15.28
CA LEU A 21 1.10 12.46 13.88
C LEU A 21 1.25 11.02 13.35
N GLU A 22 1.44 10.05 14.25
CA GLU A 22 1.56 8.64 13.90
C GLU A 22 0.18 7.96 13.92
N PRO A 23 -0.19 7.21 12.87
CA PRO A 23 -1.42 6.43 12.90
C PRO A 23 -1.35 5.37 13.99
N ASP A 24 -2.45 5.22 14.72
CA ASP A 24 -2.56 4.20 15.76
C ASP A 24 -2.52 2.77 15.20
N ASP A 25 -2.35 1.82 16.10
CA ASP A 25 -2.24 0.40 15.73
C ASP A 25 -3.55 -0.15 15.15
N GLU A 26 -4.70 0.44 15.49
CA GLU A 26 -5.99 0.05 14.94
C GLU A 26 -6.08 0.42 13.46
N TRP A 27 -5.76 1.67 13.12
CA TRP A 27 -5.68 2.16 11.75
C TRP A 27 -4.70 1.33 10.91
N LYS A 28 -3.51 1.04 11.46
CA LYS A 28 -2.51 0.19 10.79
C LYS A 28 -3.04 -1.22 10.54
N THR A 29 -3.82 -1.76 11.47
CA THR A 29 -4.44 -3.09 11.33
C THR A 29 -5.53 -3.08 10.26
N GLN A 30 -6.39 -2.06 10.25
CA GLN A 30 -7.41 -1.88 9.22
C GLN A 30 -6.79 -1.69 7.83
N LEU A 31 -5.70 -0.92 7.72
CA LEU A 31 -4.96 -0.75 6.47
C LEU A 31 -4.42 -2.08 5.95
N LYS A 32 -3.79 -2.89 6.82
CA LYS A 32 -3.31 -4.23 6.45
C LYS A 32 -4.45 -5.12 5.95
N ALA A 33 -5.60 -5.11 6.62
CA ALA A 33 -6.77 -5.89 6.20
C ALA A 33 -7.30 -5.44 4.83
N ARG A 34 -7.36 -4.13 4.57
CA ARG A 34 -7.76 -3.58 3.26
C ARG A 34 -6.81 -3.98 2.14
N ILE A 35 -5.50 -3.89 2.37
CA ILE A 35 -4.48 -4.29 1.40
C ILE A 35 -4.55 -5.79 1.12
N GLN A 36 -4.73 -6.61 2.17
CA GLN A 36 -4.92 -8.06 2.00
C GLN A 36 -6.16 -8.37 1.16
N LEU A 37 -7.26 -7.67 1.41
CA LEU A 37 -8.49 -7.84 0.63
C LEU A 37 -8.29 -7.44 -0.83
N SER A 38 -7.59 -6.33 -1.11
CA SER A 38 -7.34 -5.89 -2.49
C SER A 38 -6.41 -6.83 -3.26
N LEU A 39 -5.52 -7.55 -2.57
CA LEU A 39 -4.60 -8.52 -3.17
C LEU A 39 -5.12 -9.97 -3.13
N ALA A 40 -6.30 -10.20 -2.54
CA ALA A 40 -6.86 -11.53 -2.36
C ALA A 40 -7.03 -12.27 -3.69
N SER A 41 -7.50 -11.58 -4.73
CA SER A 41 -7.65 -12.16 -6.07
C SER A 41 -6.31 -12.62 -6.64
N LEU A 42 -5.24 -11.83 -6.51
CA LEU A 42 -3.91 -12.19 -7.01
C LEU A 42 -3.33 -13.41 -6.27
N VAL A 43 -3.57 -13.49 -4.95
CA VAL A 43 -3.17 -14.66 -4.15
C VAL A 43 -3.93 -15.90 -4.61
N ASP A 44 -5.24 -15.77 -4.84
CA ASP A 44 -6.07 -16.88 -5.29
C ASP A 44 -5.71 -17.31 -6.72
N GLU A 45 -5.45 -16.36 -7.62
CA GLU A 45 -4.95 -16.64 -8.97
C GLU A 45 -3.62 -17.41 -8.94
N ALA A 46 -2.65 -16.99 -8.12
CA ALA A 46 -1.37 -17.68 -7.99
C ALA A 46 -1.56 -19.13 -7.51
N LYS A 47 -2.45 -19.35 -6.53
CA LYS A 47 -2.79 -20.69 -6.02
C LYS A 47 -3.50 -21.53 -7.09
N GLN A 48 -4.51 -20.97 -7.76
CA GLN A 48 -5.29 -21.68 -8.77
C GLN A 48 -4.42 -22.04 -9.98
N ASN A 49 -3.50 -21.16 -10.38
CA ASN A 49 -2.56 -21.45 -11.46
C ASN A 49 -1.67 -22.64 -11.11
N GLN A 50 -1.04 -22.64 -9.93
CA GLN A 50 -0.22 -23.76 -9.46
C GLN A 50 -1.03 -25.07 -9.40
N LEU A 51 -2.23 -25.01 -8.82
CA LEU A 51 -3.10 -26.18 -8.68
C LEU A 51 -3.56 -26.73 -10.03
N THR A 52 -3.88 -25.86 -10.98
CA THR A 52 -4.30 -26.23 -12.32
C THR A 52 -3.18 -26.95 -13.05
N GLU A 53 -1.95 -26.42 -13.03
CA GLU A 53 -0.80 -27.08 -13.65
C GLU A 53 -0.49 -28.44 -13.00
N LEU A 54 -0.61 -28.55 -11.67
CA LEU A 54 -0.43 -29.82 -10.96
C LEU A 54 -1.52 -30.87 -11.28
N ARG A 55 -2.71 -30.44 -11.69
CA ARG A 55 -3.83 -31.33 -12.04
C ARG A 55 -3.83 -31.79 -13.48
N LYS A 56 -3.00 -31.22 -14.37
CA LYS A 56 -2.94 -31.58 -15.80
C LYS A 56 -2.44 -33.00 -16.09
N GLY A 57 -1.99 -33.75 -15.08
CA GLY A 57 -1.62 -35.16 -15.22
C GLY A 57 -0.42 -35.54 -14.36
N VAL A 58 0.33 -36.55 -14.80
CA VAL A 58 1.59 -36.95 -14.14
C VAL A 58 2.65 -35.88 -14.44
N VAL A 59 2.85 -34.98 -13.49
CA VAL A 59 3.86 -33.92 -13.56
C VAL A 59 5.22 -34.52 -13.21
N SER A 60 6.23 -34.29 -14.04
CA SER A 60 7.61 -34.72 -13.74
C SER A 60 8.13 -34.01 -12.48
N PRO A 61 9.06 -34.62 -11.72
CA PRO A 61 9.66 -33.97 -10.56
C PRO A 61 10.25 -32.59 -10.87
N GLU A 62 10.92 -32.44 -12.01
CA GLU A 62 11.48 -31.17 -12.49
C GLU A 62 10.39 -30.12 -12.73
N THR A 63 9.28 -30.52 -13.36
CA THR A 63 8.16 -29.61 -13.60
C THR A 63 7.51 -29.20 -12.28
N ARG A 64 7.42 -30.11 -11.31
CA ARG A 64 6.89 -29.80 -9.97
C ARG A 64 7.76 -28.79 -9.22
N VAL A 65 9.09 -28.92 -9.31
CA VAL A 65 10.03 -27.95 -8.73
C VAL A 65 9.84 -26.58 -9.39
N ARG A 66 9.81 -26.52 -10.72
CA ARG A 66 9.57 -25.27 -11.46
C ARG A 66 8.27 -24.59 -11.06
N LEU A 67 7.16 -25.33 -11.01
CA LEU A 67 5.85 -24.79 -10.58
C LEU A 67 5.85 -24.30 -9.13
N GLN A 68 6.66 -24.91 -8.27
CA GLN A 68 6.82 -24.44 -6.90
C GLN A 68 7.63 -23.14 -6.83
N GLU A 69 8.68 -23.01 -7.64
CA GLU A 69 9.48 -21.79 -7.73
C GLU A 69 8.68 -20.63 -8.32
N GLU A 70 7.91 -20.89 -9.39
CA GLU A 70 7.02 -19.90 -10.01
C GLU A 70 5.97 -19.40 -9.00
N TYR A 71 5.34 -20.30 -8.25
CA TYR A 71 4.40 -19.91 -7.20
C TYR A 71 5.07 -19.08 -6.09
N LYS A 72 6.28 -19.48 -5.65
CA LYS A 72 7.04 -18.71 -4.65
C LYS A 72 7.38 -17.31 -5.15
N ALA A 73 7.80 -17.19 -6.41
CA ALA A 73 8.10 -15.90 -7.03
C ALA A 73 6.85 -15.02 -7.12
N ALA A 74 5.70 -15.58 -7.53
CA ALA A 74 4.43 -14.86 -7.56
C ALA A 74 4.02 -14.35 -6.16
N MET A 75 4.10 -15.21 -5.14
CA MET A 75 3.80 -14.83 -3.76
C MET A 75 4.76 -13.76 -3.20
N ALA A 76 6.05 -13.84 -3.56
CA ALA A 76 7.03 -12.82 -3.19
C ALA A 76 6.70 -11.46 -3.82
N ASN A 77 6.32 -11.44 -5.10
CA ASN A 77 5.89 -10.23 -5.78
C ASN A 77 4.65 -9.61 -5.14
N ILE A 78 3.62 -10.42 -4.85
CA ILE A 78 2.40 -9.95 -4.16
C ILE A 78 2.74 -9.36 -2.79
N LYS A 79 3.68 -9.96 -2.06
CA LYS A 79 4.16 -9.42 -0.79
C LYS A 79 4.89 -8.07 -0.95
N SER A 80 5.67 -7.88 -2.01
CA SER A 80 6.30 -6.59 -2.31
C SER A 80 5.23 -5.53 -2.54
N MET A 81 4.25 -5.82 -3.40
CA MET A 81 3.12 -4.92 -3.68
C MET A 81 2.38 -4.52 -2.39
N ALA A 82 2.12 -5.48 -1.50
CA ALA A 82 1.47 -5.20 -0.22
C ALA A 82 2.29 -4.25 0.66
N SER A 83 3.62 -4.42 0.66
CA SER A 83 4.53 -3.60 1.48
C SER A 83 4.62 -2.18 0.92
N GLU A 84 4.77 -2.03 -0.40
CA GLU A 84 4.79 -0.75 -1.09
C GLU A 84 3.48 0.03 -0.87
N GLN A 85 2.32 -0.65 -1.01
CA GLN A 85 1.02 -0.04 -0.78
C GLN A 85 0.83 0.37 0.68
N TYR A 86 1.32 -0.43 1.63
CA TYR A 86 1.27 -0.10 3.05
C TYR A 86 2.11 1.14 3.38
N GLU A 87 3.34 1.21 2.87
CA GLU A 87 4.23 2.35 3.09
C GLU A 87 3.68 3.63 2.48
N ALA A 88 3.15 3.56 1.25
CA ALA A 88 2.56 4.70 0.57
C ALA A 88 1.33 5.26 1.31
N GLU A 89 0.41 4.41 1.75
CA GLU A 89 -0.78 4.83 2.50
C GLU A 89 -0.41 5.33 3.91
N LEU A 90 0.59 4.73 4.55
CA LEU A 90 1.10 5.18 5.85
C LEU A 90 1.74 6.56 5.76
N GLU A 91 2.56 6.81 4.73
CA GLU A 91 3.15 8.12 4.46
C GLU A 91 2.05 9.16 4.17
N LYS A 92 1.01 8.74 3.45
CA LYS A 92 -0.14 9.60 3.17
C LYS A 92 -0.87 10.05 4.42
N GLU A 93 -1.21 9.12 5.30
CA GLU A 93 -1.88 9.43 6.55
C GLU A 93 -1.02 10.32 7.46
N ARG A 94 0.28 10.04 7.56
CA ARG A 94 1.22 10.88 8.34
C ARG A 94 1.25 12.31 7.85
N ASN A 95 1.35 12.51 6.54
CA ASN A 95 1.37 13.85 5.98
C ASN A 95 0.01 14.55 6.09
N GLN A 96 -1.10 13.81 5.98
CA GLN A 96 -2.42 14.35 6.24
C GLN A 96 -2.55 14.84 7.69
N ARG A 97 -2.09 14.06 8.67
CA ARG A 97 -2.09 14.45 10.09
C ARG A 97 -1.18 15.65 10.36
N ARG A 98 0.02 15.71 9.75
CA ARG A 98 0.89 16.90 9.81
C ARG A 98 0.19 18.14 9.28
N TRP A 99 -0.48 18.03 8.14
CA TRP A 99 -1.23 19.14 7.56
C TRP A 99 -2.35 19.63 8.48
N ILE A 100 -3.13 18.71 9.07
CA ILE A 100 -4.19 19.04 10.05
C ILE A 100 -3.60 19.67 11.32
N ALA A 101 -2.41 19.24 11.75
CA ALA A 101 -1.74 19.77 12.92
C ALA A 101 -1.08 21.15 12.70
N GLY A 102 -1.04 21.64 11.46
CA GLY A 102 -0.29 22.85 11.11
C GLY A 102 1.23 22.65 11.03
N GLU A 103 1.68 21.40 11.01
CA GLU A 103 3.08 21.02 10.89
C GLU A 103 3.52 20.95 9.41
N PRO A 104 4.81 21.20 9.11
CA PRO A 104 5.34 21.04 7.76
C PRO A 104 5.15 19.60 7.25
N THR A 105 4.52 19.46 6.08
CA THR A 105 4.43 18.18 5.37
C THR A 105 5.76 17.83 4.70
N ALA A 106 5.94 16.56 4.33
CA ALA A 106 7.17 16.14 3.64
C ALA A 106 7.33 16.86 2.29
N PRO A 107 8.58 17.14 1.84
CA PRO A 107 8.84 17.76 0.55
C PRO A 107 8.16 16.98 -0.60
N GLY A 108 7.39 17.66 -1.44
CA GLY A 108 6.68 17.03 -2.56
C GLY A 108 5.35 16.38 -2.20
N TRP A 109 4.88 16.47 -0.95
CA TRP A 109 3.51 16.11 -0.55
C TRP A 109 2.45 17.05 -1.17
N GLU A 110 2.84 18.29 -1.46
CA GLU A 110 2.00 19.35 -2.02
C GLU A 110 1.24 18.94 -3.29
N LYS A 111 1.83 18.02 -4.09
CA LYS A 111 1.23 17.49 -5.33
C LYS A 111 -0.04 16.67 -5.12
N PHE A 112 -0.25 16.13 -3.91
CA PHE A 112 -1.43 15.32 -3.60
C PHE A 112 -2.66 16.18 -3.25
N PHE A 113 -2.49 17.48 -2.99
CA PHE A 113 -3.61 18.42 -2.81
C PHE A 113 -4.20 18.92 -4.13
N VAL A 114 -3.49 18.73 -5.25
CA VAL A 114 -3.88 19.29 -6.57
C VAL A 114 -4.92 18.41 -7.29
N ALA A 115 -5.30 17.26 -6.74
CA ALA A 115 -6.09 16.25 -7.47
C ALA A 115 -7.62 16.25 -7.22
N GLU A 116 -8.17 17.14 -6.38
CA GLU A 116 -9.63 17.25 -6.20
C GLU A 116 -10.12 18.70 -6.29
N GLN A 117 -10.32 19.17 -7.53
CA GLN A 117 -11.26 20.25 -7.86
C GLN A 117 -12.05 19.87 -9.10
#